data_AF-A0A950TJ04-F1
#
_entry.id   AF-A0A950TJ04-F1
#
_cell.length_a   1.000
_cell.length_b   1.000
_cell.length_c   1.000
_cell.angle_alpha   90.00
_cell.angle_beta   90.00
_cell.angle_gamma   90.00
#
_symmetry.space_group_name_H-M   'P 1'
#
loop_
_entity.id
_entity.type
_entity.pdbx_description
1 polymer ?
#
loop_
_entity_poly.entity_id
_entity_poly.type
_entity_poly.pdbx_seq_one_letter_code
_entity_poly.pdbx_strand_id
1 'polypeptide(L)'
;MRKKPKFTPVAVALLAAVSVFAQADQFPYKIGDMPFNAKAVHRTIDTKCPETGYVEAKSNTAEAQAEQKAQEDQNKSKNNFGLGTSPVPIQVKDFDKLEKAYRKGTDCAKKHKSKCQKIDLAGKYPVDRSQLKNIVKSAKGDSVGEGTLVVLEAHVMDSHYSDSEVNKYPNGTGEGESVNCKGLDNFAAESIENNDIHIVLGTPSEKDKCKSVTAEISPHYRPEAWRHFHNMPASENDKVTGVDLSKIKLVRITGPLMYDASHEPCTSSGPGNPKRRSVWEIHPVYKLEVQTATGWESFEKWYSEQ
;
A
#
# COMPACT_ATOMS: atom_id res chain seq x y z
N MET A 1 -15.55 55.19 -68.83
CA MET A 1 -16.34 54.64 -67.70
C MET A 1 -15.79 53.26 -67.33
N ARG A 2 -14.97 53.15 -66.28
CA ARG A 2 -14.36 51.88 -65.82
C ARG A 2 -15.22 51.26 -64.72
N LYS A 3 -15.68 50.02 -64.92
CA LYS A 3 -16.45 49.24 -63.94
C LYS A 3 -15.54 48.83 -62.76
N LYS A 4 -15.99 49.07 -61.53
CA LYS A 4 -15.34 48.61 -60.28
C LYS A 4 -15.62 47.11 -60.07
N PRO A 5 -14.65 46.31 -59.59
CA PRO A 5 -14.88 44.92 -59.23
C PRO A 5 -15.57 44.82 -57.86
N LYS A 6 -16.51 43.87 -57.73
CA LYS A 6 -17.16 43.51 -56.47
C LYS A 6 -16.26 42.53 -55.71
N PHE A 7 -15.93 42.86 -54.47
CA PHE A 7 -15.31 41.93 -53.52
C PHE A 7 -16.41 41.17 -52.77
N THR A 8 -16.32 39.85 -52.79
CA THR A 8 -17.13 38.94 -51.97
C THR A 8 -16.29 38.52 -50.76
N PRO A 9 -16.78 38.63 -49.52
CA PRO A 9 -16.02 38.20 -48.35
C PRO A 9 -16.07 36.67 -48.25
N VAL A 10 -14.89 36.04 -48.13
CA VAL A 10 -14.78 34.62 -47.78
C VAL A 10 -14.74 34.53 -46.26
N ALA A 11 -15.77 33.96 -45.65
CA ALA A 11 -15.79 33.65 -44.23
C ALA A 11 -14.91 32.41 -43.99
N VAL A 12 -13.77 32.60 -43.32
CA VAL A 12 -12.91 31.51 -42.85
C VAL A 12 -13.41 31.07 -41.49
N ALA A 13 -14.12 29.93 -41.45
CA ALA A 13 -14.48 29.28 -40.20
C ALA A 13 -13.27 28.49 -39.68
N LEU A 14 -12.63 28.97 -38.60
CA LEU A 14 -11.66 28.17 -37.85
C LEU A 14 -12.41 27.09 -37.06
N LEU A 15 -12.31 25.84 -37.51
CA LEU A 15 -12.64 24.67 -36.71
C LEU A 15 -11.46 24.38 -35.76
N ALA A 16 -11.58 24.83 -34.52
CA ALA A 16 -10.69 24.39 -33.44
C ALA A 16 -11.07 22.94 -33.06
N ALA A 17 -10.34 21.96 -33.61
CA ALA A 17 -10.45 20.58 -33.17
C ALA A 17 -9.74 20.42 -31.81
N VAL A 18 -10.50 20.47 -30.72
CA VAL A 18 -10.00 20.09 -29.39
C VAL A 18 -9.86 18.57 -29.38
N SER A 19 -8.63 18.09 -29.59
CA SER A 19 -8.31 16.68 -29.45
C SER A 19 -8.19 16.36 -27.96
N VAL A 20 -9.26 15.83 -27.37
CA VAL A 20 -9.22 15.24 -26.03
C VAL A 20 -8.56 13.87 -26.17
N PHE A 21 -7.24 13.80 -26.01
CA PHE A 21 -6.57 12.52 -25.82
C PHE A 21 -6.92 12.02 -24.41
N ALA A 22 -7.74 10.99 -24.31
CA ALA A 22 -7.91 10.25 -23.07
C ALA A 22 -6.56 9.56 -22.74
N GLN A 23 -5.88 10.05 -21.71
CA GLN A 23 -4.66 9.41 -21.21
C GLN A 23 -5.06 8.10 -20.53
N ALA A 24 -4.54 6.97 -21.02
CA ALA A 24 -4.78 5.68 -20.41
C ALA A 24 -4.15 5.64 -19.01
N ASP A 25 -4.80 4.95 -18.06
CA ASP A 25 -4.25 4.77 -16.73
C ASP A 25 -2.92 4.00 -16.80
N GLN A 26 -1.91 4.50 -16.07
CA GLN A 26 -0.64 3.78 -15.91
C GLN A 26 -0.75 2.64 -14.89
N PHE A 27 -1.72 2.71 -13.98
CA PHE A 27 -2.04 1.62 -13.08
C PHE A 27 -2.78 0.50 -13.82
N PRO A 28 -2.39 -0.78 -13.67
CA PRO A 28 -2.84 -1.85 -14.57
C PRO A 28 -4.27 -2.32 -14.31
N TYR A 29 -4.84 -2.00 -13.15
CA TYR A 29 -6.19 -2.40 -12.79
C TYR A 29 -7.21 -1.32 -13.14
N LYS A 30 -8.39 -1.76 -13.55
CA LYS A 30 -9.54 -0.86 -13.75
C LYS A 30 -10.34 -0.77 -12.47
N ILE A 31 -11.05 0.34 -12.31
CA ILE A 31 -11.94 0.59 -11.16
C ILE A 31 -12.93 -0.56 -10.89
N GLY A 32 -13.44 -1.21 -11.95
CA GLY A 32 -14.38 -2.33 -11.84
C GLY A 32 -13.76 -3.66 -11.40
N ASP A 33 -12.43 -3.77 -11.46
CA ASP A 33 -11.69 -4.97 -11.06
C ASP A 33 -11.22 -4.90 -9.60
N MET A 34 -11.50 -3.79 -8.91
CA MET A 34 -11.05 -3.56 -7.54
C MET A 34 -11.74 -4.50 -6.54
N PRO A 35 -11.02 -5.01 -5.52
CA PRO A 35 -11.58 -5.92 -4.52
C PRO A 35 -12.65 -5.27 -3.61
N PHE A 36 -12.68 -3.94 -3.55
CA PHE A 36 -13.73 -3.14 -2.89
C PHE A 36 -14.86 -2.69 -3.84
N ASN A 37 -14.87 -3.17 -5.09
CA ASN A 37 -15.94 -3.05 -6.10
C ASN A 37 -16.50 -1.61 -6.26
N ALA A 38 -17.83 -1.44 -6.30
CA ALA A 38 -18.56 -0.19 -6.59
C ALA A 38 -18.29 0.99 -5.62
N LYS A 39 -17.38 0.81 -4.65
CA LYS A 39 -16.90 1.86 -3.75
C LYS A 39 -15.55 2.41 -4.16
N ALA A 40 -14.87 1.78 -5.13
CA ALA A 40 -13.63 2.27 -5.70
C ALA A 40 -13.82 3.70 -6.25
N VAL A 41 -12.83 4.56 -6.02
CA VAL A 41 -12.83 5.95 -6.48
C VAL A 41 -11.54 6.22 -7.22
N HIS A 42 -11.65 6.55 -8.51
CA HIS A 42 -10.52 6.95 -9.33
C HIS A 42 -9.95 8.29 -8.85
N ARG A 43 -8.62 8.37 -8.74
CA ARG A 43 -7.85 9.55 -8.34
C ARG A 43 -6.67 9.77 -9.29
N THR A 44 -6.05 10.94 -9.20
CA THR A 44 -4.89 11.32 -10.04
C THR A 44 -3.75 10.30 -9.99
N ILE A 45 -3.52 9.64 -8.85
CA ILE A 45 -2.49 8.63 -8.71
C ILE A 45 -2.72 7.41 -9.60
N ASP A 46 -3.97 7.02 -9.84
CA ASP A 46 -4.32 5.86 -10.65
C ASP A 46 -3.94 6.05 -12.13
N THR A 47 -3.99 7.28 -12.62
CA THR A 47 -3.61 7.57 -14.00
C THR A 47 -2.10 7.73 -14.18
N LYS A 48 -1.38 8.18 -13.15
CA LYS A 48 0.00 8.65 -13.29
C LYS A 48 1.06 7.82 -12.57
N CYS A 49 0.68 6.93 -11.66
CA CYS A 49 1.61 6.08 -10.94
C CYS A 49 1.49 4.65 -11.47
N PRO A 50 2.55 4.09 -12.08
CA PRO A 50 2.52 2.72 -12.58
C PRO A 50 2.54 1.71 -11.43
N GLU A 51 2.22 0.44 -11.71
CA GLU A 51 2.25 -0.65 -10.73
C GLU A 51 3.61 -0.79 -10.01
N THR A 52 4.69 -0.47 -10.72
CA THR A 52 6.06 -0.51 -10.19
C THR A 52 6.41 0.68 -9.32
N GLY A 53 5.50 1.65 -9.13
CA GLY A 53 5.78 2.90 -8.44
C GLY A 53 6.90 3.70 -9.09
N TYR A 54 7.54 4.56 -8.29
CA TYR A 54 8.78 5.23 -8.62
C TYR A 54 9.98 4.47 -8.02
N VAL A 55 10.87 3.99 -8.87
CA VAL A 55 12.16 3.41 -8.46
C VAL A 55 13.26 4.24 -9.12
N GLU A 56 14.12 4.85 -8.31
CA GLU A 56 15.25 5.62 -8.82
C GLU A 56 16.21 4.71 -9.59
N ALA A 57 16.63 5.16 -10.78
CA ALA A 57 17.58 4.43 -11.61
C ALA A 57 18.90 4.22 -10.85
N LYS A 58 19.33 2.96 -10.74
CA LYS A 58 20.62 2.62 -10.11
C LYS A 58 21.76 2.63 -11.13
N SER A 59 22.99 2.50 -10.63
CA SER A 59 24.17 2.40 -11.48
C SER A 59 24.10 1.18 -12.42
N ASN A 60 24.88 1.19 -13.50
CA ASN A 60 24.88 0.13 -14.52
C ASN A 60 25.59 -1.17 -14.09
N THR A 61 25.82 -1.42 -12.80
CA THR A 61 26.38 -2.71 -12.36
C THR A 61 25.28 -3.76 -12.29
N ALA A 62 25.65 -5.03 -12.46
CA ALA A 62 24.69 -6.12 -12.42
C ALA A 62 23.99 -6.22 -11.05
N GLU A 63 24.71 -5.96 -9.96
CA GLU A 63 24.17 -5.96 -8.60
C GLU A 63 23.15 -4.85 -8.40
N ALA A 64 23.47 -3.64 -8.87
CA ALA A 64 22.61 -2.47 -8.76
C ALA A 64 21.31 -2.64 -9.57
N GLN A 65 21.41 -3.21 -10.77
CA GLN A 65 20.26 -3.55 -11.60
C GLN A 65 19.40 -4.67 -11.00
N ALA A 66 20.04 -5.67 -10.37
CA ALA A 66 19.32 -6.73 -9.66
C ALA A 66 18.54 -6.21 -8.45
N GLU A 67 19.14 -5.29 -7.69
CA GLU A 67 18.46 -4.63 -6.56
C GLU A 67 17.30 -3.76 -7.04
N GLN A 68 17.49 -2.97 -8.10
CA GLN A 68 16.43 -2.15 -8.70
C GLN A 68 15.24 -3.03 -9.13
N LYS A 69 15.50 -4.11 -9.86
CA LYS A 69 14.45 -5.04 -10.30
C LYS A 69 13.72 -5.68 -9.10
N ALA A 70 14.46 -6.06 -8.06
CA ALA A 70 13.86 -6.66 -6.87
C ALA A 70 12.98 -5.66 -6.09
N GLN A 71 13.32 -4.36 -6.10
CA GLN A 71 12.47 -3.29 -5.58
C GLN A 71 11.23 -3.08 -6.45
N GLU A 72 11.35 -3.07 -7.78
CA GLU A 72 10.19 -3.01 -8.69
C GLU A 72 9.22 -4.18 -8.45
N ASP A 73 9.74 -5.39 -8.25
CA ASP A 73 8.92 -6.58 -7.95
C ASP A 73 8.26 -6.48 -6.56
N GLN A 74 8.87 -5.80 -5.59
CA GLN A 74 8.20 -5.45 -4.34
C GLN A 74 7.01 -4.51 -4.57
N ASN A 75 7.21 -3.46 -5.35
CA ASN A 75 6.17 -2.46 -5.63
C ASN A 75 4.97 -3.12 -6.35
N LYS A 76 5.22 -4.06 -7.27
CA LYS A 76 4.15 -4.88 -7.87
C LYS A 76 3.39 -5.69 -6.81
N SER A 77 4.07 -6.26 -5.82
CA SER A 77 3.40 -6.96 -4.72
C SER A 77 2.57 -6.01 -3.85
N LYS A 78 3.06 -4.78 -3.55
CA LYS A 78 2.28 -3.74 -2.84
C LYS A 78 1.04 -3.32 -3.63
N ASN A 79 1.15 -3.27 -4.96
CA ASN A 79 0.07 -2.88 -5.87
C ASN A 79 -0.73 -4.06 -6.43
N ASN A 80 -0.68 -5.23 -5.79
CA ASN A 80 -1.41 -6.41 -6.26
C ASN A 80 -2.87 -6.39 -5.77
N PHE A 81 -3.81 -6.08 -6.67
CA PHE A 81 -5.27 -6.11 -6.43
C PHE A 81 -5.97 -7.33 -7.04
N GLY A 82 -5.22 -8.26 -7.64
CA GLY A 82 -5.74 -9.37 -8.45
C GLY A 82 -5.94 -10.70 -7.73
N LEU A 83 -5.93 -10.75 -6.40
CA LEU A 83 -6.06 -12.02 -5.66
C LEU A 83 -7.53 -12.45 -5.49
N GLY A 84 -7.76 -13.78 -5.59
CA GLY A 84 -9.09 -14.40 -5.47
C GLY A 84 -9.68 -14.40 -4.05
N THR A 85 -10.90 -14.93 -3.89
CA THR A 85 -11.83 -14.57 -2.79
C THR A 85 -11.81 -15.44 -1.52
N SER A 86 -10.82 -16.31 -1.33
CA SER A 86 -10.80 -17.25 -0.17
C SER A 86 -9.72 -16.88 0.85
N PRO A 87 -9.99 -15.93 1.77
CA PRO A 87 -9.00 -15.50 2.74
C PRO A 87 -8.73 -16.55 3.82
N VAL A 88 -7.45 -16.71 4.17
CA VAL A 88 -7.01 -17.54 5.30
C VAL A 88 -7.07 -16.72 6.60
N PRO A 89 -7.79 -17.17 7.64
CA PRO A 89 -7.74 -16.51 8.94
C PRO A 89 -6.36 -16.60 9.59
N ILE A 90 -5.81 -15.46 9.99
CA ILE A 90 -4.51 -15.38 10.68
C ILE A 90 -4.63 -14.62 12.00
N GLN A 91 -3.64 -14.79 12.87
CA GLN A 91 -3.50 -14.08 14.13
C GLN A 91 -2.23 -13.22 14.11
N VAL A 92 -2.17 -12.18 14.96
CA VAL A 92 -0.96 -11.35 15.15
C VAL A 92 0.31 -12.20 15.40
N LYS A 93 0.19 -13.35 16.08
CA LYS A 93 1.31 -14.28 16.34
C LYS A 93 1.81 -15.02 15.10
N ASP A 94 1.02 -15.13 14.04
CA ASP A 94 1.45 -15.79 12.80
C ASP A 94 2.51 -14.94 12.06
N PHE A 95 2.53 -13.63 12.27
CA PHE A 95 3.59 -12.73 11.78
C PHE A 95 4.96 -13.05 12.39
N ASP A 96 5.03 -13.51 13.65
CA ASP A 96 6.30 -13.96 14.24
C ASP A 96 6.83 -15.21 13.53
N LYS A 97 5.93 -16.11 13.12
CA LYS A 97 6.31 -17.30 12.38
C LYS A 97 6.85 -16.91 11.02
N LEU A 98 6.16 -16.02 10.31
CA LEU A 98 6.56 -15.48 9.01
C LEU A 98 7.94 -14.82 9.10
N GLU A 99 8.14 -13.94 10.07
CA GLU A 99 9.42 -13.27 10.35
C GLU A 99 10.55 -14.27 10.62
N LYS A 100 10.29 -15.26 11.50
CA LYS A 100 11.27 -16.30 11.83
C LYS A 100 11.60 -17.18 10.62
N ALA A 101 10.61 -17.52 9.80
CA ALA A 101 10.81 -18.32 8.60
C ALA A 101 11.63 -17.55 7.55
N TYR A 102 11.34 -16.26 7.35
CA TYR A 102 12.15 -15.37 6.51
C TYR A 102 13.62 -15.33 6.97
N ARG A 103 13.86 -15.06 8.27
CA ARG A 103 15.22 -15.00 8.84
C ARG A 103 15.96 -16.33 8.70
N LYS A 104 15.27 -17.45 8.89
CA LYS A 104 15.84 -18.78 8.67
C LYS A 104 16.20 -19.00 7.20
N GLY A 105 15.36 -18.56 6.27
CA GLY A 105 15.58 -18.73 4.84
C GLY A 105 16.74 -17.88 4.31
N THR A 106 16.89 -16.66 4.80
CA THR A 106 18.04 -15.80 4.44
C THR A 106 19.34 -16.29 5.09
N ASP A 107 19.32 -16.77 6.34
CA ASP A 107 20.48 -17.45 6.96
C ASP A 107 20.88 -18.71 6.16
N CYS A 108 19.89 -19.45 5.67
CA CYS A 108 20.11 -20.64 4.84
C CYS A 108 20.85 -20.29 3.55
N ALA A 109 20.40 -19.26 2.83
CA ALA A 109 21.02 -18.75 1.61
C ALA A 109 22.45 -18.27 1.88
N LYS A 110 22.64 -17.37 2.87
CA LYS A 110 23.95 -16.80 3.25
C LYS A 110 24.99 -17.86 3.64
N LYS A 111 24.56 -18.94 4.30
CA LYS A 111 25.44 -20.04 4.72
C LYS A 111 25.55 -21.18 3.70
N HIS A 112 24.99 -21.01 2.49
CA HIS A 112 24.96 -22.01 1.43
C HIS A 112 24.46 -23.40 1.88
N LYS A 113 23.54 -23.46 2.85
CA LYS A 113 23.02 -24.72 3.38
C LYS A 113 22.14 -25.42 2.34
N SER A 114 22.27 -26.74 2.20
CA SER A 114 21.53 -27.54 1.20
C SER A 114 20.18 -28.06 1.69
N LYS A 115 19.89 -28.02 3.00
CA LYS A 115 18.71 -28.66 3.62
C LYS A 115 17.69 -27.69 4.22
N CYS A 116 17.51 -26.52 3.61
CA CYS A 116 16.47 -25.57 4.00
C CYS A 116 16.01 -24.74 2.81
N GLN A 117 14.80 -24.18 2.91
CA GLN A 117 14.31 -23.17 1.99
C GLN A 117 15.25 -21.97 2.02
N LYS A 118 15.72 -21.54 0.85
CA LYS A 118 16.58 -20.37 0.68
C LYS A 118 15.74 -19.18 0.27
N ILE A 119 16.11 -18.02 0.79
CA ILE A 119 15.59 -16.73 0.36
C ILE A 119 16.81 -15.90 -0.03
N ASP A 120 17.02 -15.75 -1.32
CA ASP A 120 18.15 -15.03 -1.89
C ASP A 120 17.81 -13.54 -1.98
N LEU A 121 18.79 -12.67 -1.68
CA LEU A 121 18.58 -11.22 -1.63
C LEU A 121 19.49 -10.50 -2.64
N ALA A 122 18.96 -9.44 -3.26
CA ALA A 122 19.72 -8.39 -3.93
C ALA A 122 19.56 -7.11 -3.09
N GLY A 123 20.65 -6.67 -2.46
CA GLY A 123 20.57 -5.68 -1.38
C GLY A 123 19.70 -6.21 -0.23
N LYS A 124 18.64 -5.47 0.12
CA LYS A 124 17.64 -5.88 1.12
C LYS A 124 16.45 -6.66 0.53
N TYR A 125 16.26 -6.63 -0.79
CA TYR A 125 15.07 -7.17 -1.44
C TYR A 125 15.26 -8.64 -1.85
N PRO A 126 14.23 -9.50 -1.69
CA PRO A 126 14.24 -10.86 -2.24
C PRO A 126 14.36 -10.88 -3.77
N VAL A 127 15.32 -11.65 -4.29
CA VAL A 127 15.56 -11.78 -5.74
C VAL A 127 14.38 -12.47 -6.43
N ASP A 128 13.83 -13.49 -5.78
CA ASP A 128 12.65 -14.21 -6.22
C ASP A 128 11.62 -14.25 -5.09
N ARG A 129 10.57 -13.45 -5.23
CA ARG A 129 9.49 -13.36 -4.24
C ARG A 129 8.66 -14.65 -4.16
N SER A 130 8.78 -15.57 -5.13
CA SER A 130 8.18 -16.91 -5.02
C SER A 130 8.75 -17.70 -3.84
N GLN A 131 9.99 -17.41 -3.42
CA GLN A 131 10.64 -18.01 -2.25
C GLN A 131 9.96 -17.64 -0.93
N LEU A 132 9.07 -16.65 -0.92
CA LEU A 132 8.31 -16.18 0.24
C LEU A 132 6.91 -16.78 0.32
N LYS A 133 6.50 -17.54 -0.70
CA LYS A 133 5.19 -18.20 -0.74
C LYS A 133 5.20 -19.43 0.16
N ASN A 134 4.07 -19.66 0.86
CA ASN A 134 3.83 -20.89 1.63
C ASN A 134 4.92 -21.22 2.67
N ILE A 135 5.56 -20.22 3.27
CA ILE A 135 6.72 -20.40 4.16
C ILE A 135 6.36 -20.86 5.57
N VAL A 136 5.11 -20.68 6.00
CA VAL A 136 4.64 -21.12 7.32
C VAL A 136 3.24 -21.71 7.25
N LYS A 137 2.83 -22.34 8.36
CA LYS A 137 1.47 -22.80 8.59
C LYS A 137 0.71 -21.85 9.52
N SER A 138 -0.49 -21.45 9.12
CA SER A 138 -1.46 -20.74 9.97
C SER A 138 -1.79 -21.58 11.20
N ALA A 139 -2.47 -20.99 12.20
CA ALA A 139 -2.96 -21.76 13.34
C ALA A 139 -3.91 -22.93 12.94
N LYS A 140 -4.55 -22.84 11.77
CA LYS A 140 -5.47 -23.86 11.23
C LYS A 140 -4.79 -24.86 10.28
N GLY A 141 -3.49 -24.70 10.01
CA GLY A 141 -2.71 -25.61 9.16
C GLY A 141 -2.63 -25.22 7.67
N ASP A 142 -3.26 -24.13 7.27
CA ASP A 142 -3.15 -23.57 5.92
C ASP A 142 -1.73 -23.08 5.67
N SER A 143 -1.21 -23.28 4.47
CA SER A 143 0.06 -22.65 4.07
C SER A 143 -0.17 -21.17 3.84
N VAL A 144 0.66 -20.32 4.46
CA VAL A 144 0.61 -18.87 4.28
C VAL A 144 2.02 -18.31 4.02
N GLY A 145 2.07 -17.21 3.31
CA GLY A 145 3.26 -16.49 2.89
C GLY A 145 2.86 -15.40 1.91
N GLU A 146 3.82 -14.86 1.16
CA GLU A 146 3.55 -13.75 0.27
C GLU A 146 2.46 -14.05 -0.76
N GLY A 147 1.56 -13.09 -0.98
CA GLY A 147 0.44 -13.22 -1.91
C GLY A 147 -0.66 -14.15 -1.43
N THR A 148 -0.61 -14.64 -0.18
CA THR A 148 -1.76 -15.33 0.41
C THR A 148 -2.79 -14.30 0.83
N LEU A 149 -4.02 -14.39 0.33
CA LEU A 149 -5.11 -13.57 0.85
C LEU A 149 -5.43 -14.01 2.28
N VAL A 150 -5.39 -13.07 3.22
CA VAL A 150 -5.61 -13.34 4.65
C VAL A 150 -6.71 -12.45 5.21
N VAL A 151 -7.27 -12.87 6.34
CA VAL A 151 -8.14 -12.06 7.17
C VAL A 151 -7.62 -12.04 8.60
N LEU A 152 -7.45 -10.83 9.14
CA LEU A 152 -6.96 -10.57 10.50
C LEU A 152 -7.99 -9.78 11.28
N GLU A 153 -8.34 -10.27 12.47
CA GLU A 153 -9.09 -9.52 13.47
C GLU A 153 -8.13 -8.95 14.51
N ALA A 154 -8.11 -7.64 14.69
CA ALA A 154 -7.16 -6.96 15.58
C ALA A 154 -7.69 -5.61 16.10
N HIS A 155 -7.07 -5.12 17.18
CA HIS A 155 -7.34 -3.79 17.73
C HIS A 155 -6.50 -2.75 16.98
N VAL A 156 -7.08 -1.60 16.66
CA VAL A 156 -6.35 -0.48 16.04
C VAL A 156 -5.64 0.31 17.12
N MET A 157 -4.31 0.32 17.10
CA MET A 157 -3.50 1.07 18.06
C MET A 157 -3.27 2.51 17.59
N ASP A 158 -3.15 2.71 16.28
CA ASP A 158 -2.84 3.98 15.64
C ASP A 158 -3.11 3.85 14.14
N SER A 159 -3.44 4.95 13.45
CA SER A 159 -3.48 4.95 11.99
C SER A 159 -3.24 6.34 11.41
N HIS A 160 -2.39 6.42 10.39
CA HIS A 160 -1.90 7.68 9.84
C HIS A 160 -1.49 7.52 8.38
N TYR A 161 -1.53 8.60 7.62
CA TYR A 161 -0.94 8.59 6.28
C TYR A 161 0.58 8.42 6.40
N SER A 162 1.14 7.55 5.55
CA SER A 162 2.59 7.44 5.38
C SER A 162 3.11 8.76 4.82
N ASP A 163 4.28 9.17 5.33
CA ASP A 163 5.05 10.32 4.82
C ASP A 163 4.23 11.49 4.26
N SER A 164 3.50 12.18 5.14
CA SER A 164 2.69 13.34 4.79
C SER A 164 3.21 14.59 5.49
N GLU A 165 2.92 15.77 4.94
CA GLU A 165 3.24 17.06 5.58
C GLU A 165 2.67 17.20 6.99
N VAL A 166 1.59 16.47 7.27
CA VAL A 166 0.83 16.50 8.51
C VAL A 166 1.22 15.40 9.49
N ASN A 167 2.00 14.42 9.03
CA ASN A 167 2.63 13.39 9.85
C ASN A 167 4.15 13.57 9.81
N LYS A 168 4.63 14.72 10.29
CA LYS A 168 6.05 14.97 10.51
C LYS A 168 6.50 14.18 11.73
N TYR A 169 7.38 13.21 11.52
CA TYR A 169 8.12 12.61 12.62
C TYR A 169 8.95 13.71 13.33
N PRO A 170 9.31 13.54 14.62
CA PRO A 170 10.12 14.54 15.34
C PRO A 170 11.44 14.92 14.66
N ASN A 171 11.91 14.11 13.71
CA ASN A 171 13.12 14.27 12.92
C ASN A 171 12.88 14.62 11.43
N GLY A 172 11.65 14.94 11.01
CA GLY A 172 11.32 15.38 9.65
C GLY A 172 10.15 14.64 9.00
N THR A 173 9.93 14.90 7.70
CA THR A 173 9.08 14.06 6.83
C THR A 173 9.76 12.71 6.60
N GLY A 174 8.98 11.65 6.42
CA GLY A 174 9.53 10.35 6.04
C GLY A 174 10.08 10.37 4.61
N GLU A 175 10.56 9.22 4.12
CA GLU A 175 10.93 9.06 2.70
C GLU A 175 9.75 8.57 1.84
N GLY A 176 8.66 8.16 2.49
CA GLY A 176 7.46 7.63 1.84
C GLY A 176 7.69 6.26 1.23
N GLU A 177 6.64 5.73 0.61
CA GLU A 177 6.77 4.47 -0.12
C GLU A 177 7.11 4.76 -1.58
N SER A 178 7.92 3.89 -2.20
CA SER A 178 8.19 4.00 -3.64
C SER A 178 6.91 3.91 -4.48
N VAL A 179 5.84 3.30 -3.96
CA VAL A 179 4.52 3.25 -4.61
C VAL A 179 3.73 4.55 -4.51
N ASN A 180 4.17 5.54 -3.74
CA ASN A 180 3.54 6.87 -3.67
C ASN A 180 3.94 7.79 -4.83
N CYS A 181 4.87 7.34 -5.70
CA CYS A 181 5.29 8.03 -6.92
C CYS A 181 5.79 9.48 -6.75
N LYS A 182 6.32 9.82 -5.58
CA LYS A 182 6.80 11.18 -5.24
C LYS A 182 7.91 11.71 -6.16
N GLY A 183 8.65 10.83 -6.82
CA GLY A 183 9.71 11.19 -7.77
C GLY A 183 9.25 11.39 -9.22
N LEU A 184 7.97 11.23 -9.53
CA LEU A 184 7.42 11.48 -10.87
C LEU A 184 6.99 12.94 -11.02
N ASP A 185 7.24 13.53 -12.19
CA ASP A 185 6.81 14.89 -12.51
C ASP A 185 5.31 15.09 -12.26
N ASN A 186 4.96 16.18 -11.56
CA ASN A 186 3.59 16.54 -11.17
C ASN A 186 2.93 15.65 -10.09
N PHE A 187 3.70 14.88 -9.34
CA PHE A 187 3.29 14.41 -8.01
C PHE A 187 3.83 15.38 -6.96
N ALA A 188 2.93 16.13 -6.31
CA ALA A 188 3.31 16.83 -5.10
C ALA A 188 3.62 15.77 -4.04
N ALA A 189 4.89 15.66 -3.64
CA ALA A 189 5.38 14.77 -2.58
C ALA A 189 4.61 14.95 -1.26
N GLU A 190 3.92 16.07 -1.13
CA GLU A 190 3.19 16.56 0.03
C GLU A 190 1.71 16.13 0.05
N SER A 191 1.15 15.70 -1.09
CA SER A 191 -0.27 15.34 -1.18
C SER A 191 -0.55 14.01 -0.48
N ILE A 192 -1.25 14.08 0.65
CA ILE A 192 -1.68 12.91 1.44
C ILE A 192 -2.46 11.88 0.62
N GLU A 193 -3.16 12.33 -0.42
CA GLU A 193 -3.93 11.47 -1.33
C GLU A 193 -3.08 10.44 -2.08
N ASN A 194 -1.79 10.70 -2.24
CA ASN A 194 -0.87 9.82 -2.95
C ASN A 194 -0.17 8.82 -2.01
N ASN A 195 -0.42 8.91 -0.70
CA ASN A 195 0.25 8.08 0.28
C ASN A 195 -0.66 6.97 0.81
N ASP A 196 -0.05 5.84 1.17
CA ASP A 196 -0.72 4.81 1.94
C ASP A 196 -1.22 5.33 3.28
N ILE A 197 -2.25 4.69 3.83
CA ILE A 197 -2.63 4.86 5.23
C ILE A 197 -2.14 3.63 6.00
N HIS A 198 -1.19 3.86 6.90
CA HIS A 198 -0.63 2.85 7.80
C HIS A 198 -1.61 2.59 8.94
N ILE A 199 -1.91 1.33 9.21
CA ILE A 199 -2.75 0.88 10.31
C ILE A 199 -1.90 0.01 11.24
N VAL A 200 -1.69 0.51 12.46
CA VAL A 200 -0.94 -0.20 13.50
C VAL A 200 -1.90 -1.10 14.27
N LEU A 201 -1.69 -2.41 14.17
CA LEU A 201 -2.63 -3.42 14.67
C LEU A 201 -2.02 -4.25 15.80
N GLY A 202 -2.75 -4.40 16.89
CA GLY A 202 -2.32 -5.14 18.07
C GLY A 202 -3.41 -6.00 18.68
N THR A 203 -3.08 -6.63 19.80
CA THR A 203 -4.10 -7.22 20.68
C THR A 203 -4.71 -6.12 21.56
N PRO A 204 -5.92 -6.29 22.12
CA PRO A 204 -6.57 -5.24 22.91
C PRO A 204 -5.78 -4.72 24.12
N SER A 205 -4.88 -5.54 24.68
CA SER A 205 -4.04 -5.15 25.82
C SER A 205 -2.68 -4.57 25.42
N GLU A 206 -2.34 -4.59 24.13
CA GLU A 206 -1.01 -4.19 23.66
C GLU A 206 -0.89 -2.68 23.55
N LYS A 207 0.21 -2.14 24.07
CA LYS A 207 0.53 -0.71 24.02
C LYS A 207 1.87 -0.44 23.34
N ASP A 208 2.72 -1.46 23.25
CA ASP A 208 4.02 -1.36 22.60
C ASP A 208 3.87 -1.62 21.09
N LYS A 209 4.07 -0.56 20.29
CA LYS A 209 4.08 -0.67 18.82
C LYS A 209 5.15 -1.64 18.30
N CYS A 210 6.20 -1.96 19.07
CA CYS A 210 7.13 -3.02 18.67
C CYS A 210 6.51 -4.42 18.67
N LYS A 211 5.32 -4.59 19.24
CA LYS A 211 4.55 -5.83 19.22
C LYS A 211 3.34 -5.78 18.28
N SER A 212 3.18 -4.70 17.52
CA SER A 212 2.13 -4.58 16.51
C SER A 212 2.54 -5.22 15.19
N VAL A 213 1.54 -5.41 14.32
CA VAL A 213 1.69 -5.69 12.90
C VAL A 213 1.09 -4.55 12.10
N THR A 214 1.39 -4.48 10.81
CA THR A 214 0.92 -3.39 9.95
C THR A 214 -0.06 -3.92 8.91
N ALA A 215 -1.09 -3.13 8.64
CA ALA A 215 -1.86 -3.21 7.40
C ALA A 215 -1.85 -1.84 6.73
N GLU A 216 -1.92 -1.80 5.41
CA GLU A 216 -1.78 -0.55 4.65
C GLU A 216 -2.86 -0.43 3.60
N ILE A 217 -3.59 0.70 3.66
CA ILE A 217 -4.56 1.07 2.64
C ILE A 217 -3.81 1.81 1.53
N SER A 218 -3.72 1.18 0.36
CA SER A 218 -3.12 1.78 -0.82
C SER A 218 -3.85 3.05 -1.28
N PRO A 219 -3.15 4.04 -1.84
CA PRO A 219 -3.77 5.22 -2.44
C PRO A 219 -4.57 4.91 -3.70
N HIS A 220 -4.28 3.78 -4.34
CA HIS A 220 -4.90 3.38 -5.58
C HIS A 220 -6.36 2.98 -5.37
N TYR A 221 -7.26 3.66 -6.08
CA TYR A 221 -8.70 3.41 -6.11
C TYR A 221 -9.44 3.34 -4.77
N ARG A 222 -8.81 3.57 -3.62
CA ARG A 222 -9.41 3.32 -2.28
C ARG A 222 -10.79 3.97 -2.13
N PRO A 223 -11.74 3.33 -1.43
CA PRO A 223 -13.02 3.95 -1.15
C PRO A 223 -12.88 5.31 -0.46
N GLU A 224 -13.80 6.22 -0.76
CA GLU A 224 -13.75 7.57 -0.22
C GLU A 224 -13.73 7.61 1.31
N ALA A 225 -14.58 6.80 1.95
CA ALA A 225 -14.61 6.71 3.41
C ALA A 225 -13.24 6.31 4.00
N TRP A 226 -12.47 5.45 3.31
CA TRP A 226 -11.20 4.92 3.81
C TRP A 226 -10.13 6.00 3.98
N ARG A 227 -10.25 7.13 3.25
CA ARG A 227 -9.40 8.31 3.46
C ARG A 227 -9.46 8.83 4.88
N HIS A 228 -10.55 8.58 5.60
CA HIS A 228 -10.77 9.03 6.97
C HIS A 228 -10.34 8.01 8.02
N PHE A 229 -9.85 6.83 7.64
CA PHE A 229 -9.41 5.80 8.58
C PHE A 229 -8.02 6.12 9.17
N HIS A 230 -7.91 7.24 9.89
CA HIS A 230 -6.71 7.66 10.60
C HIS A 230 -7.11 8.50 11.82
N ASN A 231 -6.21 8.65 12.79
CA ASN A 231 -6.38 9.51 13.98
C ASN A 231 -5.45 10.73 13.96
N MET A 232 -4.87 11.08 12.81
CA MET A 232 -4.10 12.32 12.68
C MET A 232 -4.99 13.54 12.98
N PRO A 233 -4.45 14.59 13.63
CA PRO A 233 -5.20 15.81 13.85
C PRO A 233 -5.59 16.46 12.52
N ALA A 234 -6.70 17.19 12.51
CA ALA A 234 -7.04 18.02 11.37
C ALA A 234 -5.90 19.03 11.13
N SER A 235 -5.41 19.10 9.90
CA SER A 235 -4.46 20.12 9.47
C SER A 235 -5.21 21.21 8.74
N GLU A 236 -4.77 22.47 8.91
CA GLU A 236 -5.33 23.61 8.20
C GLU A 236 -5.17 23.49 6.66
N ASN A 237 -4.18 22.71 6.22
CA ASN A 237 -3.87 22.50 4.79
C ASN A 237 -4.51 21.24 4.19
N ASP A 238 -4.85 20.25 5.02
CA ASP A 238 -5.41 18.97 4.57
C ASP A 238 -6.88 18.84 4.91
N LYS A 239 -7.70 18.69 3.86
CA LYS A 239 -9.17 18.64 3.94
C LYS A 239 -9.73 17.31 4.46
N VAL A 240 -8.90 16.40 4.97
CA VAL A 240 -9.32 15.06 5.40
C VAL A 240 -9.24 14.97 6.92
N THR A 241 -10.40 15.03 7.56
CA THR A 241 -10.52 14.82 9.00
C THR A 241 -10.56 13.32 9.30
N GLY A 242 -9.69 12.86 10.19
CA GLY A 242 -9.66 11.49 10.65
C GLY A 242 -10.84 11.12 11.54
N VAL A 243 -11.03 9.83 11.79
CA VAL A 243 -12.02 9.32 12.74
C VAL A 243 -11.44 9.21 14.14
N ASP A 244 -12.32 9.25 15.13
CA ASP A 244 -11.96 8.87 16.49
C ASP A 244 -11.82 7.33 16.59
N LEU A 245 -10.59 6.84 16.44
CA LEU A 245 -10.28 5.41 16.53
C LEU A 245 -10.63 4.80 17.91
N SER A 246 -10.83 5.60 18.96
CA SER A 246 -11.28 5.07 20.26
C SER A 246 -12.71 4.52 20.21
N LYS A 247 -13.51 4.91 19.20
CA LYS A 247 -14.84 4.36 18.92
C LYS A 247 -14.77 3.01 18.19
N ILE A 248 -13.60 2.63 17.67
CA ILE A 248 -13.38 1.38 16.91
C ILE A 248 -12.64 0.39 17.82
N LYS A 249 -13.38 -0.53 18.42
CA LYS A 249 -12.80 -1.52 19.37
C LYS A 249 -12.05 -2.65 18.68
N LEU A 250 -12.51 -3.08 17.52
CA LEU A 250 -11.95 -4.22 16.81
C LEU A 250 -12.24 -4.03 15.31
N VAL A 251 -11.25 -4.32 14.49
CA VAL A 251 -11.39 -4.36 13.04
C VAL A 251 -11.11 -5.75 12.51
N ARG A 252 -11.71 -6.04 11.35
CA ARG A 252 -11.37 -7.18 10.52
C ARG A 252 -10.85 -6.66 9.19
N ILE A 253 -9.61 -6.98 8.89
CA ILE A 253 -8.89 -6.52 7.71
C ILE A 253 -8.63 -7.73 6.82
N THR A 254 -8.97 -7.61 5.53
CA THR A 254 -8.66 -8.60 4.50
C THR A 254 -7.72 -7.99 3.47
N GLY A 255 -6.71 -8.75 3.03
CA GLY A 255 -5.75 -8.34 2.00
C GLY A 255 -4.65 -9.40 1.84
N PRO A 256 -3.70 -9.21 0.90
CA PRO A 256 -2.56 -10.12 0.75
C PRO A 256 -1.61 -9.98 1.93
N LEU A 257 -1.01 -11.09 2.37
CA LEU A 257 0.26 -11.03 3.08
C LEU A 257 1.34 -10.55 2.13
N MET A 258 2.09 -9.56 2.57
CA MET A 258 3.16 -8.92 1.80
C MET A 258 4.42 -8.81 2.67
N TYR A 259 5.59 -9.11 2.11
CA TYR A 259 6.87 -8.93 2.78
C TYR A 259 7.49 -7.59 2.37
N ASP A 260 7.58 -6.64 3.30
CA ASP A 260 8.11 -5.32 3.01
C ASP A 260 9.59 -5.20 3.37
N ALA A 261 10.44 -5.42 2.38
CA ALA A 261 11.88 -5.31 2.53
C ALA A 261 12.37 -3.87 2.72
N SER A 262 11.50 -2.87 2.57
CA SER A 262 11.89 -1.47 2.74
C SER A 262 12.22 -1.13 4.20
N HIS A 263 11.78 -1.95 5.14
CA HIS A 263 11.83 -1.66 6.56
C HIS A 263 12.47 -2.78 7.38
N GLU A 264 12.58 -2.51 8.69
CA GLU A 264 13.12 -3.44 9.67
C GLU A 264 12.17 -3.54 10.86
N PRO A 265 12.00 -4.73 11.47
CA PRO A 265 11.19 -4.87 12.67
C PRO A 265 11.99 -4.42 13.90
N CYS A 266 11.29 -4.18 15.01
CA CYS A 266 11.93 -4.00 16.30
C CYS A 266 12.76 -5.23 16.68
N THR A 267 13.92 -4.97 17.26
CA THR A 267 14.86 -5.99 17.73
C THR A 267 15.30 -5.69 19.15
N SER A 268 16.08 -6.58 19.76
CA SER A 268 16.71 -6.30 21.05
C SER A 268 17.70 -5.13 21.01
N SER A 269 18.22 -4.77 19.82
CA SER A 269 19.16 -3.65 19.67
C SER A 269 18.48 -2.30 19.43
N GLY A 270 17.16 -2.26 19.25
CA GLY A 270 16.43 -1.01 19.08
C GLY A 270 15.11 -1.14 18.34
N PRO A 271 14.34 -0.03 18.26
CA PRO A 271 13.12 0.02 17.48
C PRO A 271 13.43 -0.11 15.98
N GLY A 272 12.56 -0.80 15.26
CA GLY A 272 12.50 -0.72 13.80
C GLY A 272 11.89 0.60 13.36
N ASN A 273 11.93 0.88 12.06
CA ASN A 273 11.27 2.03 11.46
C ASN A 273 10.35 1.59 10.31
N PRO A 274 9.01 1.66 10.45
CA PRO A 274 8.28 2.01 11.67
C PRO A 274 8.43 0.93 12.76
N LYS A 275 8.00 1.23 13.99
CA LYS A 275 7.96 0.23 15.07
C LYS A 275 6.94 -0.85 14.74
N ARG A 276 7.42 -2.09 14.60
CA ARG A 276 6.59 -3.28 14.34
C ARG A 276 7.34 -4.56 14.69
N ARG A 277 6.61 -5.64 14.94
CA ARG A 277 7.19 -6.94 15.32
C ARG A 277 7.74 -7.74 14.14
N SER A 278 7.27 -7.42 12.94
CA SER A 278 7.60 -8.11 11.70
C SER A 278 7.52 -7.13 10.53
N VAL A 279 8.30 -7.39 9.50
CA VAL A 279 8.22 -6.68 8.20
C VAL A 279 7.17 -7.26 7.26
N TRP A 280 6.47 -8.31 7.71
CA TRP A 280 5.27 -8.79 7.04
C TRP A 280 4.09 -7.89 7.37
N GLU A 281 3.29 -7.56 6.37
CA GLU A 281 2.12 -6.69 6.47
C GLU A 281 0.95 -7.22 5.64
N ILE A 282 -0.22 -6.63 5.85
CA ILE A 282 -1.37 -6.83 4.95
C ILE A 282 -1.45 -5.62 4.01
N HIS A 283 -0.98 -5.78 2.77
CA HIS A 283 -0.92 -4.71 1.78
C HIS A 283 -1.17 -5.29 0.36
N PRO A 284 -2.12 -4.73 -0.43
CA PRO A 284 -3.05 -3.67 -0.03
C PRO A 284 -4.23 -4.22 0.76
N VAL A 285 -4.83 -3.38 1.60
CA VAL A 285 -6.13 -3.72 2.20
C VAL A 285 -7.20 -3.83 1.12
N TYR A 286 -7.88 -4.97 1.06
CA TYR A 286 -8.98 -5.28 0.14
C TYR A 286 -10.35 -5.06 0.79
N LYS A 287 -10.44 -5.28 2.10
CA LYS A 287 -11.67 -5.11 2.87
C LYS A 287 -11.35 -4.65 4.28
N LEU A 288 -12.10 -3.65 4.75
CA LEU A 288 -12.01 -3.12 6.10
C LEU A 288 -13.39 -3.15 6.75
N GLU A 289 -13.51 -3.87 7.86
CA GLU A 289 -14.74 -4.00 8.64
C GLU A 289 -14.50 -3.58 10.09
N VAL A 290 -15.50 -2.95 10.70
CA VAL A 290 -15.53 -2.55 12.10
C VAL A 290 -16.49 -3.46 12.85
N GLN A 291 -16.10 -3.90 14.05
CA GLN A 291 -16.99 -4.63 14.95
C GLN A 291 -17.96 -3.63 15.62
N THR A 292 -19.26 -3.85 15.44
CA THR A 292 -20.33 -3.11 16.11
C THR A 292 -21.11 -4.02 17.06
N ALA A 293 -22.16 -3.49 17.68
CA ALA A 293 -23.06 -4.27 18.55
C ALA A 293 -23.86 -5.33 17.79
N THR A 294 -24.10 -5.14 16.49
CA THR A 294 -24.92 -6.03 15.65
C THR A 294 -24.08 -6.99 14.80
N GLY A 295 -22.75 -6.84 14.77
CA GLY A 295 -21.86 -7.74 14.07
C GLY A 295 -20.70 -7.00 13.39
N TRP A 296 -20.25 -7.55 12.27
CA TRP A 296 -19.24 -6.93 11.42
C TRP A 296 -19.91 -6.07 10.37
N GLU A 297 -19.42 -4.84 10.24
CA GLU A 297 -19.94 -3.85 9.31
C GLU A 297 -18.79 -3.29 8.47
N SER A 298 -19.04 -3.00 7.18
CA SER A 298 -18.02 -2.37 6.35
C SER A 298 -17.70 -0.98 6.88
N PHE A 299 -16.44 -0.56 6.81
CA PHE A 299 -16.04 0.75 7.33
C PHE A 299 -16.78 1.91 6.65
N GLU A 300 -17.12 1.79 5.36
CA GLU A 300 -17.92 2.79 4.65
C GLU A 300 -19.30 2.99 5.27
N LYS A 301 -19.96 1.89 5.66
CA LYS A 301 -21.29 1.96 6.28
C LYS A 301 -21.17 2.54 7.68
N TRP A 302 -20.24 2.03 8.50
CA TRP A 302 -19.98 2.56 9.84
C TRP A 302 -19.67 4.05 9.81
N TYR A 303 -18.79 4.49 8.89
CA TYR A 303 -18.38 5.89 8.73
C TYR A 303 -19.54 6.81 8.37
N SER A 304 -20.45 6.36 7.48
CA SER A 304 -21.62 7.15 7.07
C SER A 304 -22.64 7.40 8.18
N GLU A 305 -22.56 6.66 9.28
CA GLU A 305 -23.46 6.73 10.43
C GLU A 305 -22.86 7.50 11.63
N GLN A 306 -21.63 8.04 11.51
CA GLN A 306 -20.93 8.75 12.59
C GLN A 306 -21.30 10.23 12.73
#